data_AF-A0A947HCN3-F1
#
_entry.id   AF-A0A947HCN3-F1
#
_cell.length_a   1.000
_cell.length_b   1.000
_cell.length_c   1.000
_cell.angle_alpha   90.00
_cell.angle_beta   90.00
_cell.angle_gamma   90.00
#
_symmetry.space_group_name_H-M   'P 1'
#
loop_
_entity.id
_entity.type
_entity.pdbx_description
1 polymer ?
#
loop_
_entity_poly.entity_id
_entity_poly.type
_entity_poly.pdbx_seq_one_letter_code
_entity_poly.pdbx_strand_id
1 'polypeptide(L)'
;MAKGLEEHQARLDELNQLGKGLARRAKSSCELCGASSALQIFEVPPVKEPNLEASLLICETCAQQLKHPDALDSNHWFGLQERIWSEVPAVQVMAWRLLQELKDQTWAQDLLDQVYLADEVLHWAQMGAESDASGRKTFDSNGTALADGDNVHIIKDLDVKGTTFTAKRGTLVKAIRLGEDPELVEGKVNGTSIMLKTCFLKKV
;
A
#
# COMPACT_ATOMS: atom_id res chain seq x y z
N MET A 1 1.98 -25.77 6.22
CA MET A 1 1.60 -25.02 5.00
C MET A 1 0.10 -24.76 4.88
N ALA A 2 -0.79 -25.58 5.48
CA ALA A 2 -2.26 -25.37 5.40
C ALA A 2 -2.80 -24.22 6.29
N LYS A 3 -2.24 -24.03 7.49
CA LYS A 3 -2.77 -23.07 8.48
C LYS A 3 -2.88 -21.61 7.98
N GLY A 4 -1.87 -21.11 7.26
CA GLY A 4 -1.90 -19.74 6.73
C GLY A 4 -2.88 -19.53 5.57
N LEU A 5 -3.15 -20.58 4.79
CA LEU A 5 -4.16 -20.55 3.73
C LEU A 5 -5.58 -20.53 4.33
N GLU A 6 -5.80 -21.32 5.38
CA GLU A 6 -7.06 -21.34 6.13
C GLU A 6 -7.32 -19.99 6.82
N GLU A 7 -6.30 -19.39 7.43
CA GLU A 7 -6.38 -18.05 8.05
C GLU A 7 -6.66 -16.94 7.01
N HIS A 8 -6.03 -17.00 5.84
CA HIS A 8 -6.30 -16.06 4.75
C HIS A 8 -7.72 -16.21 4.19
N GLN A 9 -8.18 -17.44 3.99
CA GLN A 9 -9.53 -17.72 3.52
C GLN A 9 -10.58 -17.24 4.54
N ALA A 10 -10.36 -17.49 5.83
CA ALA A 10 -11.23 -16.99 6.89
C ALA A 10 -11.33 -15.46 6.88
N ARG A 11 -10.20 -14.76 6.71
CA ARG A 11 -10.20 -13.29 6.60
C ARG A 11 -10.97 -12.81 5.36
N LEU A 12 -10.82 -13.48 4.22
CA LEU A 12 -11.57 -13.14 3.00
C LEU A 12 -13.07 -13.36 3.18
N ASP A 13 -13.46 -14.44 3.86
CA ASP A 13 -14.87 -14.73 4.13
C ASP A 13 -15.50 -13.69 5.06
N GLU A 14 -14.78 -13.25 6.10
CA GLU A 14 -15.19 -12.15 6.97
C GLU A 14 -15.33 -10.83 6.21
N LEU A 15 -14.36 -10.49 5.36
CA LEU A 15 -14.39 -9.28 4.54
C LEU A 15 -15.60 -9.28 3.60
N ASN A 16 -15.89 -10.41 2.96
CA ASN A 16 -17.03 -10.57 2.06
C ASN A 16 -18.38 -10.38 2.76
N GLN A 17 -18.49 -10.73 4.05
CA GLN A 17 -19.71 -10.50 4.82
C GLN A 17 -20.02 -9.00 5.00
N LEU A 18 -19.01 -8.12 4.98
CA LEU A 18 -19.19 -6.67 5.05
C LEU A 18 -19.81 -6.08 3.78
N GLY A 19 -19.73 -6.78 2.65
CA GLY A 19 -20.11 -6.26 1.34
C GLY A 19 -21.53 -5.68 1.26
N LYS A 20 -22.52 -6.34 1.90
CA LYS A 20 -23.91 -5.83 1.93
C LYS A 20 -24.03 -4.52 2.73
N GLY A 21 -23.33 -4.42 3.85
CA GLY A 21 -23.32 -3.22 4.69
C GLY A 21 -22.65 -2.05 3.96
N LEU A 22 -21.51 -2.32 3.34
CA LEU A 22 -20.75 -1.34 2.56
C LEU A 22 -21.56 -0.85 1.34
N ALA A 23 -22.16 -1.76 0.57
CA ALA A 23 -22.99 -1.40 -0.57
C ALA A 23 -24.18 -0.52 -0.18
N ARG A 24 -24.78 -0.75 1.00
CA ARG A 24 -25.87 0.10 1.53
C ARG A 24 -25.35 1.48 1.93
N ARG A 25 -24.25 1.55 2.67
CA ARG A 25 -23.64 2.83 3.12
C ARG A 25 -23.21 3.69 1.93
N ALA A 26 -22.48 3.07 1.00
CA ALA A 26 -21.91 3.72 -0.16
C ALA A 26 -22.91 3.93 -1.31
N LYS A 27 -24.19 3.53 -1.13
CA LYS A 27 -25.23 3.54 -2.17
C LYS A 27 -24.77 2.87 -3.49
N SER A 28 -24.01 1.78 -3.37
CA SER A 28 -23.40 1.06 -4.50
C SER A 28 -22.54 1.95 -5.41
N SER A 29 -21.82 2.90 -4.82
CA SER A 29 -20.86 3.77 -5.49
C SER A 29 -19.53 3.77 -4.74
N CYS A 30 -18.45 4.15 -5.42
CA CYS A 30 -17.14 4.32 -4.82
C CYS A 30 -17.19 5.45 -3.79
N GLU A 31 -16.77 5.18 -2.57
CA GLU A 31 -16.80 6.15 -1.48
C GLU A 31 -15.78 7.28 -1.68
N LEU A 32 -14.75 7.08 -2.51
CA LEU A 32 -13.71 8.07 -2.80
C LEU A 32 -13.95 8.90 -4.06
N CYS A 33 -14.39 8.30 -5.17
CA CYS A 33 -14.56 9.01 -6.45
C CYS A 33 -16.01 9.00 -6.98
N GLY A 34 -16.92 8.21 -6.41
CA GLY A 34 -18.33 8.13 -6.82
C GLY A 34 -18.63 7.19 -8.00
N ALA A 35 -17.64 6.56 -8.62
CA ALA A 35 -17.87 5.60 -9.70
C ALA A 35 -18.66 4.36 -9.21
N SER A 36 -19.56 3.80 -10.02
CA SER A 36 -20.42 2.66 -9.66
C SER A 36 -20.00 1.30 -10.27
N SER A 37 -18.86 1.26 -10.98
CA SER A 37 -18.36 0.07 -11.66
C SER A 37 -17.18 -0.57 -10.92
N ALA A 38 -17.07 -1.91 -11.01
CA ALA A 38 -15.94 -2.69 -10.51
C ALA A 38 -15.57 -2.36 -9.05
N LEU A 39 -16.57 -2.44 -8.17
CA LEU A 39 -16.44 -2.11 -6.75
C LEU A 39 -15.83 -3.27 -5.96
N GLN A 40 -14.88 -2.95 -5.09
CA GLN A 40 -14.21 -3.89 -4.20
C GLN A 40 -14.08 -3.29 -2.79
N ILE A 41 -13.91 -4.17 -1.80
CA ILE A 41 -13.72 -3.78 -0.41
C ILE A 41 -12.24 -3.45 -0.19
N PHE A 42 -11.98 -2.30 0.42
CA PHE A 42 -10.65 -1.85 0.80
C PHE A 42 -10.61 -1.58 2.30
N GLU A 43 -9.71 -2.26 3.01
CA GLU A 43 -9.46 -2.03 4.43
C GLU A 43 -8.54 -0.82 4.60
N VAL A 44 -8.92 0.13 5.45
CA VAL A 44 -8.16 1.36 5.74
C VAL A 44 -7.18 1.10 6.89
N PRO A 45 -5.86 0.93 6.63
CA PRO A 45 -4.92 0.52 7.66
C PRO A 45 -4.74 1.60 8.74
N PRO A 46 -4.32 1.23 9.96
CA PRO A 46 -4.11 -0.14 10.46
C PRO A 46 -5.44 -0.83 10.81
N VAL A 47 -5.63 -2.08 10.34
CA VAL A 47 -6.80 -2.90 10.66
C VAL A 47 -6.36 -4.24 11.24
N LYS A 48 -6.74 -4.54 12.48
CA LYS A 48 -6.51 -5.86 13.09
C LYS A 48 -7.50 -6.88 12.55
N GLU A 49 -8.79 -6.55 12.62
CA GLU A 49 -9.91 -7.40 12.23
C GLU A 49 -10.81 -6.67 11.22
N PRO A 50 -11.29 -7.35 10.16
CA PRO A 50 -12.19 -6.74 9.19
C PRO A 50 -13.44 -6.20 9.86
N ASN A 51 -13.74 -4.92 9.66
CA ASN A 51 -14.94 -4.31 10.20
C ASN A 51 -15.47 -3.23 9.26
N LEU A 52 -16.76 -2.90 9.42
CA LEU A 52 -17.47 -2.00 8.53
C LEU A 52 -16.92 -0.56 8.62
N GLU A 53 -16.56 -0.11 9.81
CA GLU A 53 -16.13 1.27 10.08
C GLU A 53 -14.74 1.57 9.51
N ALA A 54 -13.86 0.56 9.45
CA ALA A 54 -12.51 0.65 8.91
C ALA A 54 -12.38 0.12 7.47
N SER A 55 -13.48 -0.17 6.79
CA SER A 55 -13.48 -0.62 5.39
C SER A 55 -14.21 0.36 4.50
N LEU A 56 -13.83 0.41 3.23
CA LEU A 56 -14.42 1.24 2.18
C LEU A 56 -14.86 0.38 1.00
N LEU A 57 -15.87 0.85 0.28
CA LEU A 57 -16.20 0.36 -1.06
C LEU A 57 -15.57 1.29 -2.10
N ILE A 58 -14.62 0.79 -2.87
CA ILE A 58 -13.88 1.58 -3.85
C ILE A 58 -13.90 0.93 -5.23
N CYS A 59 -13.79 1.73 -6.29
CA CYS A 59 -13.63 1.19 -7.64
C CYS A 59 -12.20 0.69 -7.88
N GLU A 60 -12.04 -0.11 -8.92
CA GLU A 60 -10.73 -0.63 -9.35
C GLU A 60 -9.69 0.47 -9.59
N THR A 61 -10.07 1.60 -10.20
CA THR A 61 -9.14 2.72 -10.45
C THR A 61 -8.60 3.31 -9.15
N CYS A 62 -9.46 3.56 -8.16
CA CYS A 62 -9.01 4.02 -6.84
C CYS A 62 -8.10 2.99 -6.18
N ALA A 63 -8.45 1.71 -6.26
CA ALA A 63 -7.65 0.63 -5.65
C ALA A 63 -6.26 0.51 -6.28
N GLN A 64 -6.15 0.71 -7.60
CA GLN A 64 -4.87 0.71 -8.31
C GLN A 64 -4.02 1.93 -7.91
N GLN A 65 -4.63 3.12 -7.89
CA GLN A 65 -3.91 4.35 -7.52
C GLN A 65 -3.44 4.33 -6.06
N LEU A 66 -4.25 3.81 -5.13
CA LEU A 66 -3.84 3.63 -3.72
C LEU A 66 -2.65 2.66 -3.55
N LYS A 67 -2.44 1.73 -4.48
CA LYS A 67 -1.28 0.83 -4.47
C LYS A 67 -0.03 1.45 -5.09
N HIS A 68 -0.18 2.53 -5.86
CA HIS A 68 0.87 3.18 -6.64
C HIS A 68 0.87 4.70 -6.41
N PRO A 69 1.23 5.16 -5.20
CA PRO A 69 1.21 6.59 -4.84
C PRO A 69 2.17 7.44 -5.70
N ASP A 70 3.23 6.87 -6.27
CA ASP A 70 4.15 7.59 -7.16
C ASP A 70 3.52 7.98 -8.52
N ALA A 71 2.33 7.45 -8.85
CA ALA A 71 1.63 7.66 -10.12
C ALA A 71 0.15 8.06 -9.93
N LEU A 72 -0.15 8.87 -8.91
CA LEU A 72 -1.50 9.38 -8.69
C LEU A 72 -1.93 10.34 -9.79
N ASP A 73 -3.14 10.12 -10.32
CA ASP A 73 -3.80 11.04 -11.23
C ASP A 73 -4.56 12.12 -10.43
N SER A 74 -4.00 13.33 -10.38
CA SER A 74 -4.58 14.49 -9.70
C SER A 74 -6.04 14.74 -10.11
N ASN A 75 -6.41 14.53 -11.39
CA ASN A 75 -7.77 14.80 -11.86
C ASN A 75 -8.78 13.79 -11.30
N HIS A 76 -8.37 12.54 -11.12
CA HIS A 76 -9.23 11.50 -10.54
C HIS A 76 -9.63 11.83 -9.10
N TRP A 77 -8.71 12.45 -8.35
CA TRP A 77 -8.88 12.78 -6.94
C TRP A 77 -9.50 14.14 -6.66
N PHE A 78 -9.88 14.89 -7.69
CA PHE A 78 -10.53 16.19 -7.50
C PHE A 78 -11.82 16.09 -6.65
N GLY A 79 -12.52 14.95 -6.73
CA GLY A 79 -13.71 14.67 -5.91
C GLY A 79 -13.46 14.60 -4.40
N LEU A 80 -12.20 14.53 -3.94
CA LEU A 80 -11.85 14.56 -2.51
C LEU A 80 -12.31 15.84 -1.81
N GLN A 81 -12.49 16.94 -2.55
CA GLN A 81 -13.06 18.20 -2.04
C GLN A 81 -14.41 18.01 -1.35
N GLU A 82 -15.21 17.05 -1.82
CA GLU A 82 -16.50 16.71 -1.22
C GLU A 82 -16.37 15.55 -0.22
N ARG A 83 -15.49 14.58 -0.48
CA ARG A 83 -15.40 13.35 0.32
C ARG A 83 -14.76 13.54 1.68
N ILE A 84 -13.87 14.52 1.84
CA ILE A 84 -13.24 14.83 3.13
C ILE A 84 -14.28 15.23 4.21
N TRP A 85 -15.45 15.71 3.79
CA TRP A 85 -16.57 16.11 4.66
C TRP A 85 -17.59 14.99 4.88
N SER A 86 -17.27 13.76 4.48
CA SER A 86 -18.13 12.58 4.72
C SER A 86 -18.32 12.34 6.21
N GLU A 87 -19.52 11.88 6.61
CA GLU A 87 -19.80 11.42 7.97
C GLU A 87 -19.14 10.06 8.28
N VAL A 88 -18.51 9.41 7.29
CA VAL A 88 -17.85 8.11 7.44
C VAL A 88 -16.37 8.31 7.77
N PRO A 89 -15.90 7.95 8.99
CA PRO A 89 -14.51 8.18 9.40
C PRO A 89 -13.47 7.58 8.46
N ALA A 90 -13.69 6.35 7.96
CA ALA A 90 -12.79 5.72 6.97
C ALA A 90 -12.61 6.56 5.69
N VAL A 91 -13.67 7.24 5.24
CA VAL A 91 -13.62 8.10 4.05
C VAL A 91 -12.79 9.34 4.36
N GLN A 92 -13.01 9.96 5.52
CA GLN A 92 -12.25 11.13 5.97
C GLN A 92 -10.76 10.81 6.11
N VAL A 93 -10.42 9.68 6.72
CA VAL A 93 -9.04 9.20 6.85
C VAL A 93 -8.38 9.02 5.51
N MET A 94 -9.00 8.29 4.58
CA MET A 94 -8.40 8.04 3.27
C MET A 94 -8.33 9.30 2.42
N ALA A 95 -9.34 10.16 2.47
CA ALA A 95 -9.32 11.45 1.79
C ALA A 95 -8.15 12.31 2.30
N TRP A 96 -7.95 12.40 3.63
CA TRP A 96 -6.85 13.15 4.21
C TRP A 96 -5.48 12.59 3.78
N ARG A 97 -5.30 11.26 3.81
CA ARG A 97 -4.04 10.62 3.37
C ARG A 97 -3.73 10.91 1.91
N LEU A 98 -4.73 10.80 1.04
CA LEU A 98 -4.57 11.11 -0.38
C LEU A 98 -4.24 12.59 -0.62
N LEU A 99 -4.85 13.51 0.16
CA LEU A 99 -4.50 14.93 0.10
C LEU A 99 -3.05 15.19 0.53
N GLN A 100 -2.55 14.47 1.53
CA GLN A 100 -1.14 14.55 1.94
C GLN A 100 -0.18 14.09 0.84
N GLU A 101 -0.52 13.04 0.09
CA GLU A 101 0.24 12.60 -1.08
C GLU A 101 0.18 13.62 -2.23
N LEU A 102 -0.95 14.31 -2.36
CA LEU A 102 -1.18 15.34 -3.38
C LEU A 102 -0.81 16.76 -2.93
N LYS A 103 -0.09 16.92 -1.82
CA LYS A 103 0.24 18.23 -1.23
C LYS A 103 1.00 19.19 -2.17
N ASP A 104 1.65 18.66 -3.20
CA ASP A 104 2.33 19.47 -4.22
C ASP A 104 1.32 20.18 -5.16
N GLN A 105 0.06 19.77 -5.13
CA GLN A 105 -1.04 20.42 -5.83
C GLN A 105 -1.63 21.53 -4.95
N THR A 106 -1.76 22.73 -5.51
CA THR A 106 -2.26 23.91 -4.78
C THR A 106 -3.66 23.68 -4.19
N TRP A 107 -4.57 23.07 -4.95
CA TRP A 107 -5.93 22.79 -4.51
C TRP A 107 -5.99 21.82 -3.33
N ALA A 108 -5.03 20.88 -3.24
CA ALA A 108 -4.99 19.89 -2.16
C ALA A 108 -4.46 20.53 -0.88
N GLN A 109 -3.43 21.37 -1.00
CA GLN A 109 -2.90 22.16 0.11
C GLN A 109 -3.95 23.13 0.67
N ASP A 110 -4.62 23.90 -0.20
CA ASP A 110 -5.68 24.83 0.19
C ASP A 110 -6.83 24.12 0.93
N LEU A 111 -7.14 22.88 0.53
CA LEU A 111 -8.14 22.07 1.20
C LEU A 111 -7.66 21.57 2.56
N LEU A 112 -6.41 21.08 2.66
CA LEU A 112 -5.82 20.62 3.92
C LEU A 112 -5.81 21.72 4.98
N ASP A 113 -5.57 22.97 4.59
CA ASP A 113 -5.57 24.13 5.51
C ASP A 113 -6.97 24.42 6.10
N GLN A 114 -8.03 23.97 5.43
CA GLN A 114 -9.43 24.18 5.86
C GLN A 114 -10.01 22.98 6.60
N VAL A 115 -9.44 21.79 6.41
CA VAL A 115 -9.98 20.55 6.94
C VAL A 115 -9.68 20.43 8.42
N TYR A 116 -10.74 20.30 9.21
CA TYR A 116 -10.67 19.95 10.62
C TYR A 116 -11.33 18.60 10.85
N LEU A 117 -10.52 17.60 11.21
CA LEU A 117 -10.99 16.26 11.57
C LEU A 117 -11.01 16.12 13.09
N ALA A 118 -11.92 15.29 13.60
CA ALA A 118 -11.91 14.93 15.01
C ALA A 118 -10.58 14.24 15.38
N ASP A 119 -10.09 14.47 16.60
CA ASP A 119 -8.76 14.02 17.05
C ASP A 119 -8.53 12.52 16.84
N GLU A 120 -9.54 11.68 17.09
CA GLU A 120 -9.46 10.23 16.88
C GLU A 120 -9.31 9.85 15.40
N VAL A 121 -10.00 10.57 14.51
CA VAL A 121 -9.97 10.35 13.06
C VAL A 121 -8.63 10.84 12.50
N LEU A 122 -8.17 12.01 12.95
CA LEU A 122 -6.87 12.56 12.57
C LEU A 122 -5.73 11.65 13.03
N HIS A 123 -5.78 11.18 14.28
CA HIS A 123 -4.79 10.25 14.82
C HIS A 123 -4.75 8.96 14.00
N TRP A 124 -5.92 8.39 13.66
CA TRP A 124 -5.98 7.22 12.79
C TRP A 124 -5.40 7.52 11.39
N ALA A 125 -5.71 8.68 10.81
CA ALA A 125 -5.17 9.09 9.52
C ALA A 125 -3.63 9.14 9.53
N GLN A 126 -3.05 9.68 10.60
CA GLN A 126 -1.61 9.76 10.80
C GLN A 126 -0.96 8.39 11.02
N MET A 127 -1.56 7.51 11.82
CA MET A 127 -0.98 6.18 12.12
C MET A 127 -0.77 5.32 10.86
N GLY A 128 -1.70 5.38 9.89
CA GLY A 128 -1.50 4.66 8.64
C GLY A 128 -0.56 5.38 7.66
N ALA A 129 -0.49 6.71 7.71
CA ALA A 129 0.52 7.47 6.98
C ALA A 129 1.93 7.20 7.52
N GLU A 130 2.08 6.97 8.82
CA GLU A 130 3.34 6.56 9.45
C GLU A 130 3.69 5.10 9.17
N SER A 131 2.69 4.21 8.98
CA SER A 131 2.95 2.86 8.46
C SER A 131 3.41 2.83 7.00
N ASP A 132 3.24 3.93 6.27
CA ASP A 132 3.77 4.16 4.92
C ASP A 132 4.92 5.19 4.89
N ALA A 133 5.23 5.89 5.99
CA ALA A 133 6.38 6.81 6.10
C ALA A 133 7.73 6.08 6.24
N SER A 134 7.70 4.76 6.42
CA SER A 134 8.82 3.83 6.15
C SER A 134 8.55 2.90 4.97
N GLY A 135 7.47 3.13 4.20
CA GLY A 135 6.74 2.11 3.46
C GLY A 135 6.51 2.37 1.97
N ARG A 136 7.56 2.71 1.21
CA ARG A 136 7.54 2.27 -0.19
C ARG A 136 7.70 0.74 -0.18
N LYS A 137 6.58 0.02 -0.31
CA LYS A 137 6.58 -1.44 -0.36
C LYS A 137 7.50 -1.90 -1.48
N THR A 138 8.57 -2.58 -1.09
CA THR A 138 9.56 -3.13 -2.00
C THR A 138 9.03 -4.46 -2.53
N PHE A 139 8.93 -4.59 -3.86
CA PHE A 139 8.43 -5.80 -4.50
C PHE A 139 9.55 -6.55 -5.22
N ASP A 140 9.46 -7.87 -5.27
CA ASP A 140 10.33 -8.69 -6.11
C ASP A 140 9.95 -8.61 -7.60
N SER A 141 10.71 -9.30 -8.46
CA SER A 141 10.47 -9.37 -9.91
C SER A 141 9.09 -9.92 -10.31
N ASN A 142 8.38 -10.62 -9.43
CA ASN A 142 7.05 -11.17 -9.67
C ASN A 142 5.94 -10.36 -8.99
N GLY A 143 6.26 -9.20 -8.39
CA GLY A 143 5.29 -8.37 -7.67
C GLY A 143 4.97 -8.87 -6.26
N THR A 144 5.80 -9.74 -5.69
CA THR A 144 5.64 -10.22 -4.30
C THR A 144 6.28 -9.22 -3.34
N ALA A 145 5.55 -8.81 -2.30
CA ALA A 145 6.08 -7.89 -1.30
C ALA A 145 7.25 -8.52 -0.50
N LEU A 146 8.33 -7.75 -0.37
CA LEU A 146 9.53 -8.07 0.39
C LEU A 146 9.47 -7.35 1.75
N ALA A 147 9.97 -8.03 2.78
CA ALA A 147 10.13 -7.50 4.13
C ALA A 147 11.58 -7.71 4.62
N ASP A 148 11.98 -6.94 5.64
CA ASP A 148 13.25 -7.14 6.33
C ASP A 148 13.35 -8.58 6.87
N GLY A 149 14.47 -9.23 6.61
CA GLY A 149 14.73 -10.60 7.02
C GLY A 149 14.27 -11.67 6.02
N ASP A 150 13.62 -11.29 4.91
CA ASP A 150 13.25 -12.25 3.86
C ASP A 150 14.48 -12.87 3.16
N ASN A 151 14.25 -14.02 2.52
CA ASN A 151 15.24 -14.66 1.66
C ASN A 151 14.81 -14.51 0.21
N VAL A 152 15.78 -14.23 -0.68
CA VAL A 152 15.53 -14.04 -2.11
C VAL A 152 16.56 -14.77 -2.96
N HIS A 153 16.17 -15.19 -4.16
CA HIS A 153 17.03 -15.70 -5.20
C HIS A 153 17.32 -14.63 -6.25
N ILE A 154 18.56 -14.55 -6.71
CA ILE A 154 18.92 -13.71 -7.84
C ILE A 154 18.51 -14.40 -9.14
N ILE A 155 17.72 -13.74 -10.00
CA ILE A 155 17.22 -14.34 -11.25
C ILE A 155 18.10 -14.06 -12.48
N LYS A 156 19.10 -13.18 -12.36
CA LYS A 156 20.03 -12.80 -13.43
C LYS A 156 21.46 -12.66 -12.89
N ASP A 157 22.47 -12.85 -13.74
CA ASP A 157 23.85 -12.54 -13.37
C ASP A 157 24.00 -11.02 -13.20
N LEU A 158 24.53 -10.58 -12.05
CA LEU A 158 24.72 -9.18 -11.70
C LEU A 158 26.18 -8.88 -11.44
N ASP A 159 26.75 -7.96 -12.22
CA ASP A 159 28.09 -7.43 -11.95
C ASP A 159 28.00 -6.39 -10.85
N VAL A 160 28.59 -6.73 -9.71
CA VAL A 160 28.53 -5.91 -8.50
C VAL A 160 29.65 -4.87 -8.56
N LYS A 161 29.27 -3.60 -8.69
CA LYS A 161 30.22 -2.48 -8.67
C LYS A 161 31.00 -2.47 -7.35
N GLY A 162 32.32 -2.36 -7.43
CA GLY A 162 33.20 -2.30 -6.25
C GLY A 162 33.70 -3.66 -5.74
N THR A 163 33.33 -4.78 -6.38
CA THR A 163 33.88 -6.10 -6.07
C THR A 163 34.45 -6.78 -7.32
N THR A 164 35.28 -7.81 -7.14
CA THR A 164 35.87 -8.59 -8.24
C THR A 164 35.02 -9.79 -8.65
N PHE A 165 33.84 -9.99 -8.05
CA PHE A 165 32.97 -11.13 -8.34
C PHE A 165 31.62 -10.70 -8.91
N THR A 166 31.06 -11.56 -9.76
CA THR A 166 29.70 -11.43 -10.30
C THR A 166 28.77 -12.27 -9.43
N ALA A 167 27.66 -11.68 -8.98
CA ALA A 167 26.61 -12.42 -8.29
C ALA A 167 25.83 -13.25 -9.32
N LYS A 168 25.97 -14.57 -9.28
CA LYS A 168 25.40 -15.47 -10.29
C LYS A 168 23.90 -15.70 -10.07
N ARG A 169 23.19 -15.92 -11.17
CA ARG A 169 21.79 -16.40 -11.15
C ARG A 169 21.69 -17.65 -10.29
N GLY A 170 20.64 -17.71 -9.47
CA GLY A 170 20.35 -18.79 -8.54
C GLY A 170 21.02 -18.63 -7.17
N THR A 171 21.88 -17.61 -6.99
CA THR A 171 22.46 -17.32 -5.67
C THR A 171 21.37 -16.95 -4.67
N LEU A 172 21.38 -17.60 -3.51
CA LEU A 172 20.49 -17.31 -2.39
C LEU A 172 21.06 -16.18 -1.54
N VAL A 173 20.29 -15.12 -1.38
CA VAL A 173 20.56 -13.99 -0.49
C VAL A 173 19.65 -14.13 0.71
N LYS A 174 20.25 -14.27 1.90
CA LYS A 174 19.50 -14.49 3.14
C LYS A 174 19.40 -13.22 3.95
N ALA A 175 18.27 -13.06 4.64
CA ALA A 175 18.01 -11.95 5.55
C ALA A 175 18.30 -10.59 4.90
N ILE A 176 17.58 -10.29 3.81
CA ILE A 176 17.69 -8.99 3.14
C ILE A 176 17.23 -7.85 4.06
N ARG A 177 17.74 -6.65 3.82
CA ARG A 177 17.26 -5.42 4.45
C ARG A 177 16.71 -4.46 3.41
N LEU A 178 15.56 -3.89 3.70
CA LEU A 178 14.94 -2.84 2.88
C LEU A 178 15.69 -1.53 3.10
N GLY A 179 15.93 -0.79 2.02
CA GLY A 179 16.53 0.53 2.07
C GLY A 179 15.50 1.65 1.99
N GLU A 180 15.97 2.89 1.91
CA GLU A 180 15.12 4.06 1.63
C GLU A 180 14.56 4.06 0.19
N ASP A 181 15.26 3.39 -0.73
CA ASP A 181 14.86 3.22 -2.13
C ASP A 181 14.18 1.86 -2.32
N PRO A 182 12.89 1.80 -2.73
CA PRO A 182 12.15 0.55 -2.91
C PRO A 182 12.62 -0.30 -4.10
N GLU A 183 13.41 0.29 -5.01
CA GLU A 183 14.05 -0.47 -6.08
C GLU A 183 15.33 -1.18 -5.61
N LEU A 184 15.80 -0.89 -4.40
CA LEU A 184 17.07 -1.38 -3.86
C LEU A 184 16.87 -2.09 -2.51
N VAL A 185 17.51 -3.25 -2.39
CA VAL A 185 17.61 -3.97 -1.10
C VAL A 185 19.06 -4.27 -0.79
N GLU A 186 19.42 -4.17 0.48
CA GLU A 186 20.72 -4.60 0.96
C GLU A 186 20.70 -6.12 1.20
N GLY A 187 21.66 -6.81 0.61
CA GLY A 187 21.81 -8.25 0.74
C GLY A 187 23.25 -8.66 0.94
N LYS A 188 23.47 -9.78 1.64
CA LYS A 188 24.81 -10.33 1.85
C LYS A 188 25.08 -11.46 0.86
N VAL A 189 26.11 -11.28 0.01
CA VAL A 189 26.56 -12.29 -0.95
C VAL A 189 28.04 -12.56 -0.72
N ASN A 190 28.41 -13.83 -0.54
CA ASN A 190 29.81 -14.26 -0.29
C ASN A 190 30.51 -13.52 0.88
N GLY A 191 29.74 -13.10 1.90
CA GLY A 191 30.30 -12.38 3.04
C GLY A 191 30.30 -10.85 2.92
N THR A 192 30.01 -10.29 1.73
CA THR A 192 30.00 -8.86 1.47
C THR A 192 28.57 -8.33 1.39
N SER A 193 28.29 -7.20 2.08
CA SER A 193 27.02 -6.47 1.94
C SER A 193 27.02 -5.68 0.64
N ILE A 194 25.98 -5.85 -0.18
CA ILE A 194 25.82 -5.21 -1.48
C ILE A 194 24.38 -4.74 -1.67
N MET A 195 24.19 -3.66 -2.42
CA MET A 195 22.86 -3.20 -2.85
C MET A 195 22.44 -3.90 -4.13
N LEU A 196 21.24 -4.50 -4.11
CA LEU A 196 20.67 -5.29 -5.19
C LEU A 196 19.38 -4.65 -5.69
N LYS A 197 19.21 -4.60 -7.03
CA LYS A 197 17.95 -4.15 -7.62
C LYS A 197 16.88 -5.22 -7.49
N THR A 198 15.70 -4.82 -7.00
CA THR A 198 14.59 -5.72 -6.65
C THR A 198 13.96 -6.40 -7.87
N CYS A 199 14.02 -5.75 -9.04
CA CYS A 199 13.60 -6.32 -10.32
C CYS A 199 14.41 -7.55 -10.78
N PHE A 200 15.56 -7.84 -10.14
CA PHE A 200 16.36 -9.05 -10.38
C PHE A 200 16.32 -10.06 -9.23
N LEU A 201 15.38 -9.89 -8.30
CA LEU A 201 15.21 -10.75 -7.14
C LEU A 201 13.88 -11.48 -7.20
N LYS A 202 13.84 -12.68 -6.64
CA LYS A 202 12.63 -13.47 -6.46
C LYS A 202 12.55 -13.95 -5.02
N LYS A 203 11.45 -13.71 -4.32
CA LYS A 203 11.23 -14.22 -2.97
C LYS A 203 11.24 -15.76 -2.95
N VAL A 204 11.87 -16.34 -1.94
CA VAL A 204 11.93 -17.80 -1.72
C VAL A 204 10.61 -18.30 -1.15
#